data_AF-A0A7G2M317-F1
#
_entry.id   AF-A0A7G2M317-F1
#
_cell.length_a   1.000
_cell.length_b   1.000
_cell.length_c   1.000
_cell.angle_alpha   90.00
_cell.angle_beta   90.00
_cell.angle_gamma   90.00
#
_symmetry.space_group_name_H-M   'P 1'
#
loop_
_entity.id
_entity.type
_entity.pdbx_description
1 polymer ?
#
loop_
_entity_poly.entity_id
_entity_poly.type
_entity_poly.pdbx_seq_one_letter_code
_entity_poly.pdbx_strand_id
1 'polypeptide(L)'
;MAEQIEELDPAVPSEENAEAYMLDRKAVAAILETVEANDQAHLTQLMEPLHAADIADLLEQIDEDDRAALIRLYGQEFDGEILSELDESIREEVISILTPQVLTQAVRELDSDDVVDLIEDLEDAQQETILDALEETDRVAVEQALNWPEYSAGRLMQREVVMAPEHWTVGQTIDHLRATKEEDLPDQFYHIVMVDPRLHPVGNVTLGKLMRSRRETRLADILEETFQIIPAMRDEGDVAYAFNQYHLISAPVVDEEGRLIGVITIDDAMAVLDEEHEEDILRLAGVGEGSLSDRVAETTKQRLPWLAVNLVTAIAASMVISQFEAAIAQIVALAVLMPIVASM
;
A
#
# COMPACT_ATOMS: atom_id res chain seq x y z
N MET A 1 14.54 26.28 -49.31
CA MET A 1 13.75 26.26 -48.08
C MET A 1 12.93 24.99 -48.08
N ALA A 2 13.49 23.93 -47.52
CA ALA A 2 12.79 22.73 -47.15
C ALA A 2 13.40 22.37 -45.79
N GLU A 3 12.71 22.73 -44.71
CA GLU A 3 13.07 22.36 -43.35
C GLU A 3 12.80 20.86 -43.18
N GLN A 4 13.84 20.13 -42.79
CA GLN A 4 13.72 18.77 -42.29
C GLN A 4 13.06 18.83 -40.93
N ILE A 5 11.91 18.16 -40.81
CA ILE A 5 11.30 17.81 -39.54
C ILE A 5 12.13 16.64 -39.00
N GLU A 6 12.84 16.88 -37.91
CA GLU A 6 13.56 15.86 -37.15
C GLU A 6 12.51 15.04 -36.38
N GLU A 7 12.39 13.77 -36.77
CA GLU A 7 11.52 12.76 -36.20
C GLU A 7 12.05 12.43 -34.81
N LEU A 8 11.34 12.86 -33.75
CA LEU A 8 11.63 12.48 -32.37
C LEU A 8 11.34 10.98 -32.20
N ASP A 9 12.39 10.18 -32.35
CA ASP A 9 12.41 8.77 -31.94
C ASP A 9 12.10 8.71 -30.42
N PRO A 10 11.09 7.96 -29.95
CA PRO A 10 10.83 7.80 -28.53
C PRO A 10 11.98 6.97 -27.95
N ALA A 11 13.00 7.67 -27.45
CA ALA A 11 14.15 7.07 -26.81
C ALA A 11 13.67 6.15 -25.68
N VAL A 12 14.01 4.86 -25.80
CA VAL A 12 14.06 3.92 -24.70
C VAL A 12 14.78 4.60 -23.54
N PRO A 13 14.22 4.60 -22.31
CA PRO A 13 14.88 5.26 -21.19
C PRO A 13 16.25 4.60 -20.97
N SER A 14 17.30 5.42 -20.90
CA SER A 14 18.63 4.99 -20.51
C SER A 14 18.61 4.48 -19.06
N GLU A 15 19.40 3.44 -18.77
CA GLU A 15 19.52 2.82 -17.43
C GLU A 15 19.80 3.83 -16.30
N GLU A 16 20.39 5.00 -16.59
CA GLU A 16 20.57 6.09 -15.61
C GLU A 16 19.25 6.66 -15.04
N ASN A 17 18.11 6.50 -15.71
CA ASN A 17 16.81 6.94 -15.17
C ASN A 17 16.17 5.92 -14.22
N ALA A 18 16.69 4.67 -14.15
CA ALA A 18 16.18 3.66 -13.22
C ALA A 18 16.68 3.90 -11.78
N GLU A 19 17.79 4.63 -11.60
CA GLU A 19 18.39 4.93 -10.28
C GLU A 19 17.85 6.22 -9.64
N ALA A 20 16.89 6.94 -10.26
CA ALA A 20 16.54 8.29 -9.82
C ALA A 20 15.87 8.37 -8.44
N TYR A 21 15.27 7.28 -7.97
CA TYR A 21 14.55 7.18 -6.69
C TYR A 21 15.11 6.08 -5.79
N MET A 22 16.25 5.47 -6.15
CA MET A 22 16.91 4.47 -5.30
C MET A 22 18.05 5.13 -4.53
N LEU A 23 18.19 4.78 -3.25
CA LEU A 23 19.32 5.20 -2.42
C LEU A 23 20.67 4.83 -3.06
N ASP A 24 21.53 5.82 -3.29
CA ASP A 24 22.90 5.60 -3.76
C ASP A 24 23.64 4.71 -2.75
N ARG A 25 24.29 3.64 -3.23
CA ARG A 25 25.13 2.76 -2.41
C ARG A 25 26.16 3.50 -1.57
N LYS A 26 26.61 4.69 -2.01
CA LYS A 26 27.51 5.53 -1.20
C LYS A 26 26.81 6.13 0.01
N ALA A 27 25.54 6.52 -0.11
CA ALA A 27 24.75 7.02 1.00
C ALA A 27 24.52 5.91 2.03
N VAL A 28 24.14 4.71 1.57
CA VAL A 28 24.00 3.51 2.41
C VAL A 28 25.30 3.22 3.18
N ALA A 29 26.44 3.20 2.48
CA ALA A 29 27.74 2.95 3.12
C ALA A 29 28.11 4.03 4.15
N ALA A 30 27.80 5.30 3.89
CA ALA A 30 28.06 6.39 4.83
C ALA A 30 27.17 6.29 6.08
N ILE A 31 25.92 5.87 5.93
CA ILE A 31 25.00 5.62 7.05
C ILE A 31 25.54 4.47 7.91
N LEU A 32 25.92 3.34 7.31
CA LEU A 32 26.48 2.19 8.04
C LEU A 32 27.79 2.54 8.76
N GLU A 33 28.71 3.27 8.13
CA GLU A 33 29.94 3.74 8.78
C GLU A 33 29.64 4.62 10.01
N THR A 34 28.57 5.40 9.94
CA THR A 34 28.11 6.25 11.05
C THR A 34 27.50 5.44 12.19
N VAL A 35 26.76 4.37 11.86
CA VAL A 35 26.22 3.40 12.82
C VAL A 35 27.36 2.67 13.53
N GLU A 36 28.37 2.19 12.81
CA GLU A 36 29.57 1.56 13.38
C GLU A 36 30.35 2.51 14.30
N ALA A 37 30.41 3.80 13.94
CA ALA A 37 31.03 4.85 14.75
C ALA A 37 30.18 5.28 15.97
N ASN A 38 28.92 4.82 16.05
CA ASN A 38 27.95 5.18 17.08
C ASN A 38 27.76 6.71 17.21
N ASP A 39 27.75 7.41 16.07
CA ASP A 39 27.55 8.86 15.99
C ASP A 39 26.10 9.20 15.62
N GLN A 40 25.24 9.25 16.65
CA GLN A 40 23.82 9.54 16.48
C GLN A 40 23.55 10.88 15.77
N ALA A 41 24.33 11.92 16.07
CA ALA A 41 24.08 13.24 15.51
C ALA A 41 24.35 13.27 14.00
N HIS A 42 25.39 12.55 13.56
CA HIS A 42 25.66 12.43 12.14
C HIS A 42 24.66 11.50 11.45
N LEU A 43 24.19 10.45 12.12
CA LEU A 43 23.15 9.56 11.59
C LEU A 43 21.87 10.35 11.30
N THR A 44 21.36 11.11 12.27
CA THR A 44 20.17 11.94 12.10
C THR A 44 20.35 12.93 10.95
N GLN A 45 21.51 13.56 10.82
CA GLN A 45 21.78 14.48 9.72
C GLN A 45 21.73 13.82 8.33
N LEU A 46 22.16 12.55 8.23
CA LEU A 46 22.12 11.79 6.98
C LEU A 46 20.72 11.27 6.66
N MET A 47 19.92 10.97 7.68
CA MET A 47 18.57 10.42 7.54
C MET A 47 17.48 11.50 7.39
N GLU A 48 17.62 12.68 8.00
CA GLU A 48 16.67 13.81 7.92
C GLU A 48 16.20 14.19 6.49
N PRO A 49 17.04 14.17 5.44
CA PRO A 49 16.59 14.48 4.08
C PRO A 49 15.97 13.30 3.32
N LEU A 50 15.97 12.08 3.88
CA LEU A 50 15.44 10.88 3.23
C LEU A 50 13.93 10.76 3.45
N HIS A 51 13.23 10.18 2.48
CA HIS A 51 11.82 9.82 2.64
C HIS A 51 11.67 8.59 3.54
N ALA A 52 10.51 8.39 4.16
CA ALA A 52 10.20 7.18 4.94
C ALA A 52 10.44 5.90 4.12
N ALA A 53 9.92 5.85 2.89
CA ALA A 53 10.18 4.79 1.91
C ALA A 53 11.68 4.53 1.63
N ASP A 54 12.52 5.57 1.52
CA ASP A 54 13.96 5.38 1.35
C ASP A 54 14.58 4.72 2.59
N ILE A 55 14.12 5.10 3.78
CA ILE A 55 14.60 4.53 5.04
C ILE A 55 14.12 3.06 5.16
N ALA A 56 12.89 2.75 4.76
CA ALA A 56 12.37 1.39 4.71
C ALA A 56 13.22 0.52 3.76
N ASP A 57 13.43 0.97 2.52
CA ASP A 57 14.31 0.34 1.54
C ASP A 57 15.72 0.05 2.10
N LEU A 58 16.29 1.01 2.84
CA LEU A 58 17.58 0.84 3.50
C LEU A 58 17.53 -0.28 4.53
N LEU A 59 16.52 -0.29 5.40
CA LEU A 59 16.37 -1.29 6.45
C LEU A 59 16.19 -2.69 5.85
N GLU A 60 15.47 -2.83 4.74
CA GLU A 60 15.27 -4.10 4.05
C GLU A 60 16.55 -4.65 3.40
N GLN A 61 17.44 -3.77 2.93
CA GLN A 61 18.66 -4.16 2.23
C GLN A 61 19.84 -4.54 3.13
N ILE A 62 19.82 -4.13 4.40
CA ILE A 62 20.89 -4.41 5.38
C ILE A 62 20.59 -5.66 6.19
N ASP A 63 21.62 -6.24 6.81
CA ASP A 63 21.44 -7.41 7.67
C ASP A 63 20.83 -7.07 9.04
N GLU A 64 20.32 -8.10 9.72
CA GLU A 64 19.61 -8.01 11.01
C GLU A 64 20.44 -7.30 12.10
N ASP A 65 21.76 -7.53 12.15
CA ASP A 65 22.63 -6.94 13.17
C ASP A 65 22.80 -5.43 12.93
N ASP A 66 23.07 -5.04 11.67
CA ASP A 66 23.20 -3.63 11.28
C ASP A 66 21.88 -2.87 11.42
N ARG A 67 20.75 -3.51 11.05
CA ARG A 67 19.40 -2.95 11.22
C ARG A 67 19.10 -2.65 12.68
N ALA A 68 19.35 -3.61 13.57
CA ALA A 68 19.13 -3.42 14.99
C ALA A 68 20.04 -2.33 15.59
N ALA A 69 21.28 -2.20 15.11
CA ALA A 69 22.18 -1.13 15.53
C ALA A 69 21.69 0.25 15.06
N LEU A 70 21.24 0.35 13.81
CA LEU A 70 20.72 1.59 13.21
C LEU A 70 19.48 2.07 13.96
N ILE A 71 18.46 1.22 14.12
CA ILE A 71 17.19 1.58 14.79
C ILE A 71 17.43 2.06 16.22
N ARG A 72 18.30 1.37 16.97
CA ARG A 72 18.63 1.76 18.36
C ARG A 72 19.38 3.09 18.42
N LEU A 73 20.23 3.37 17.43
CA LEU A 73 20.98 4.62 17.36
C LEU A 73 20.09 5.79 16.92
N TYR A 74 19.17 5.55 15.99
CA TYR A 74 18.22 6.56 15.49
C TYR A 74 17.23 6.96 16.58
N GLY A 75 16.66 5.99 17.30
CA GLY A 75 15.95 6.23 18.55
C GLY A 75 14.67 7.04 18.37
N GLN A 76 14.59 8.23 18.99
CA GLN A 76 13.38 9.06 19.02
C GLN A 76 13.07 9.78 17.70
N GLU A 77 14.02 9.81 16.77
CA GLU A 77 13.82 10.39 15.44
C GLU A 77 13.13 9.39 14.48
N PHE A 78 12.83 8.18 14.95
CA PHE A 78 12.14 7.15 14.17
C PHE A 78 10.65 7.51 14.02
N ASP A 79 10.24 7.66 12.76
CA ASP A 79 8.89 8.03 12.33
C ASP A 79 8.00 6.80 12.12
N GLY A 80 6.70 6.93 12.38
CA GLY A 80 5.69 5.92 12.09
C GLY A 80 5.55 5.62 10.61
N GLU A 81 5.69 6.61 9.73
CA GLU A 81 5.60 6.41 8.27
C GLU A 81 6.59 5.35 7.77
N ILE A 82 7.75 5.21 8.44
CA ILE A 82 8.74 4.18 8.10
C ILE A 82 8.16 2.77 8.32
N LEU A 83 7.28 2.57 9.30
CA LEU A 83 6.64 1.27 9.55
C LEU A 83 5.65 0.91 8.46
N SER A 84 4.87 1.87 7.98
CA SER A 84 3.89 1.67 6.90
C SER A 84 4.57 1.23 5.60
N GLU A 85 5.73 1.79 5.30
CA GLU A 85 6.49 1.51 4.07
C GLU A 85 7.31 0.21 4.12
N LEU A 86 7.41 -0.46 5.27
CA LEU A 86 8.18 -1.70 5.41
C LEU A 86 7.38 -2.93 5.01
N ASP A 87 8.03 -3.85 4.29
CA ASP A 87 7.56 -5.23 4.10
C ASP A 87 7.16 -5.88 5.44
N GLU A 88 6.03 -6.61 5.44
CA GLU A 88 5.43 -7.31 6.61
C GLU A 88 6.49 -8.02 7.48
N SER A 89 7.32 -8.85 6.84
CA SER A 89 8.35 -9.66 7.51
C SER A 89 9.41 -8.84 8.24
N ILE A 90 9.75 -7.65 7.73
CA ILE A 90 10.76 -6.76 8.32
C ILE A 90 10.10 -5.84 9.35
N ARG A 91 8.88 -5.38 9.09
CA ARG A 91 8.05 -4.60 10.00
C ARG A 91 7.92 -5.26 11.39
N GLU A 92 7.61 -6.55 11.46
CA GLU A 92 7.51 -7.30 12.73
C GLU A 92 8.84 -7.30 13.53
N GLU A 93 9.96 -7.48 12.82
CA GLU A 93 11.31 -7.45 13.39
C GLU A 93 11.64 -6.05 13.94
N VAL A 94 11.37 -5.00 13.16
CA VAL A 94 11.61 -3.60 13.53
C VAL A 94 10.81 -3.23 14.78
N ILE A 95 9.52 -3.55 14.85
CA ILE A 95 8.67 -3.31 16.02
C ILE A 95 9.23 -3.97 17.28
N SER A 96 9.79 -5.18 17.13
CA SER A 96 10.40 -5.92 18.24
C SER A 96 11.72 -5.31 18.74
N ILE A 97 12.41 -4.53 17.90
CA ILE A 97 13.65 -3.82 18.25
C ILE A 97 13.35 -2.48 18.91
N LEU A 98 12.29 -1.80 18.48
CA LEU A 98 11.89 -0.48 18.97
C LEU A 98 11.60 -0.51 20.47
N THR A 99 11.99 0.57 21.15
CA THR A 99 11.61 0.73 22.56
C THR A 99 10.12 1.10 22.64
N PRO A 100 9.39 0.68 23.69
CA PRO A 100 7.96 0.99 23.81
C PRO A 100 7.64 2.47 23.69
N GLN A 101 8.54 3.34 24.15
CA GLN A 101 8.37 4.80 24.06
C GLN A 101 8.45 5.31 22.62
N VAL A 102 9.39 4.79 21.82
CA VAL A 102 9.55 5.17 20.42
C VAL A 102 8.39 4.62 19.60
N LEU A 103 8.04 3.35 19.77
CA LEU A 103 6.88 2.74 19.11
C LEU A 103 5.59 3.52 19.42
N THR A 104 5.40 3.92 20.68
CA THR A 104 4.21 4.71 21.07
C THR A 104 4.17 6.06 20.37
N GLN A 105 5.32 6.71 20.19
CA GLN A 105 5.37 8.00 19.52
C GLN A 105 5.11 7.83 18.01
N ALA A 106 5.79 6.88 17.37
CA ALA A 106 5.65 6.57 15.96
C ALA A 106 4.19 6.26 15.59
N VAL A 107 3.52 5.38 16.35
CA VAL A 107 2.13 4.98 16.10
C VAL A 107 1.11 6.11 16.30
N ARG A 108 1.42 7.12 17.12
CA ARG A 108 0.48 8.24 17.38
C ARG A 108 0.45 9.28 16.27
N GLU A 109 1.47 9.28 15.43
CA GLU A 109 1.61 10.23 14.32
C GLU A 109 1.04 9.62 13.02
N LEU A 110 0.65 8.34 13.02
CA LEU A 110 0.06 7.64 11.89
C LEU A 110 -1.45 7.89 11.75
N ASP A 111 -1.91 7.87 10.49
CA ASP A 111 -3.32 7.88 10.15
C ASP A 111 -4.00 6.54 10.51
N SER A 112 -5.33 6.53 10.61
CA SER A 112 -6.04 5.37 11.17
C SER A 112 -6.03 4.12 10.29
N ASP A 113 -5.92 4.26 8.97
CA ASP A 113 -5.73 3.17 8.00
C ASP A 113 -4.32 2.58 8.08
N ASP A 114 -3.28 3.42 8.16
CA ASP A 114 -1.89 2.96 8.37
C ASP A 114 -1.75 2.12 9.65
N VAL A 115 -2.38 2.55 10.75
CA VAL A 115 -2.36 1.79 12.00
C VAL A 115 -3.11 0.47 11.88
N VAL A 116 -4.19 0.44 11.09
CA VAL A 116 -4.93 -0.80 10.83
C VAL A 116 -4.06 -1.77 10.06
N ASP A 117 -3.44 -1.32 8.96
CA ASP A 117 -2.51 -2.10 8.14
C ASP A 117 -1.35 -2.67 8.99
N LEU A 118 -0.74 -1.83 9.83
CA LEU A 118 0.33 -2.22 10.75
C LEU A 118 -0.08 -3.34 11.71
N ILE A 119 -1.35 -3.40 12.13
CA ILE A 119 -1.84 -4.34 13.15
C ILE A 119 -2.25 -5.69 12.53
N GLU A 120 -2.72 -5.70 11.28
CA GLU A 120 -3.32 -6.89 10.66
C GLU A 120 -2.40 -8.11 10.71
N ASP A 121 -1.10 -7.89 10.50
CA ASP A 121 -0.10 -8.95 10.37
C ASP A 121 0.64 -9.28 11.67
N LEU A 122 0.33 -8.58 12.77
CA LEU A 122 1.03 -8.76 14.03
C LEU A 122 0.39 -9.81 14.92
N GLU A 123 1.21 -10.45 15.77
CA GLU A 123 0.70 -11.36 16.79
C GLU A 123 -0.14 -10.60 17.84
N ASP A 124 -1.15 -11.27 18.43
CA ASP A 124 -2.09 -10.70 19.43
C ASP A 124 -1.41 -9.82 20.51
N ALA A 125 -0.21 -10.20 20.96
CA ALA A 125 0.53 -9.47 22.00
C ALA A 125 1.14 -8.15 21.50
N GLN A 126 1.59 -8.11 20.24
CA GLN A 126 2.09 -6.89 19.60
C GLN A 126 0.92 -5.98 19.22
N GLN A 127 -0.20 -6.53 18.73
CA GLN A 127 -1.42 -5.77 18.49
C GLN A 127 -1.89 -5.04 19.75
N GLU A 128 -1.96 -5.72 20.90
CA GLU A 128 -2.35 -5.08 22.18
C GLU A 128 -1.37 -3.95 22.58
N THR A 129 -0.08 -4.12 22.27
CA THR A 129 0.95 -3.10 22.56
C THR A 129 0.73 -1.83 21.74
N ILE A 130 0.37 -1.96 20.46
CA ILE A 130 0.06 -0.83 19.57
C ILE A 130 -1.26 -0.17 20.00
N LEU A 131 -2.31 -0.95 20.26
CA LEU A 131 -3.60 -0.43 20.70
C LEU A 131 -3.54 0.28 22.07
N ASP A 132 -2.62 -0.11 22.95
CA ASP A 132 -2.38 0.55 24.23
C ASP A 132 -1.55 1.85 24.11
N ALA A 133 -0.85 2.06 22.98
CA ALA A 133 -0.10 3.28 22.70
C ALA A 133 -0.99 4.44 22.21
N LEU A 134 -2.07 4.11 21.49
CA LEU A 134 -3.04 5.04 20.92
C LEU A 134 -3.84 5.80 21.98
N GLU A 135 -4.37 6.97 21.59
CA GLU A 135 -5.37 7.64 22.41
C GLU A 135 -6.73 6.91 22.35
N GLU A 136 -7.62 7.18 23.31
CA GLU A 136 -8.91 6.46 23.41
C GLU A 136 -9.77 6.65 22.16
N THR A 137 -9.69 7.81 21.49
CA THR A 137 -10.44 8.09 20.26
C THR A 137 -9.91 7.24 19.10
N ASP A 138 -8.60 7.25 18.88
CA ASP A 138 -7.94 6.58 17.75
C ASP A 138 -8.01 5.07 17.91
N ARG A 139 -7.81 4.57 19.13
CA ARG A 139 -8.01 3.15 19.45
C ARG A 139 -9.41 2.67 19.07
N VAL A 140 -10.44 3.44 19.39
CA VAL A 140 -11.83 3.09 19.04
C VAL A 140 -12.03 3.13 17.52
N ALA A 141 -11.39 4.06 16.83
CA ALA A 141 -11.45 4.15 15.36
C ALA A 141 -10.83 2.92 14.70
N VAL A 142 -9.63 2.52 15.14
CA VAL A 142 -8.90 1.33 14.71
C VAL A 142 -9.66 0.05 15.05
N GLU A 143 -10.14 -0.11 16.28
CA GLU A 143 -10.96 -1.28 16.67
C GLU A 143 -12.24 -1.38 15.81
N GLN A 144 -12.84 -0.25 15.41
CA GLN A 144 -13.98 -0.26 14.49
C GLN A 144 -13.59 -0.65 13.06
N ALA A 145 -12.41 -0.23 12.59
CA ALA A 145 -11.88 -0.64 11.29
C ALA A 145 -11.57 -2.15 11.27
N LEU A 146 -10.99 -2.68 12.36
CA LEU A 146 -10.72 -4.11 12.59
C LEU A 146 -11.98 -4.99 12.61
N ASN A 147 -13.18 -4.40 12.77
CA ASN A 147 -14.45 -5.13 12.70
C ASN A 147 -15.00 -5.32 11.27
N TRP A 148 -14.47 -4.61 10.27
CA TRP A 148 -14.81 -4.87 8.86
C TRP A 148 -14.17 -6.17 8.37
N PRO A 149 -14.65 -6.76 7.26
CA PRO A 149 -13.94 -7.86 6.63
C PRO A 149 -12.54 -7.41 6.18
N GLU A 150 -11.56 -8.30 6.29
CA GLU A 150 -10.29 -8.20 5.57
C GLU A 150 -10.56 -8.01 4.07
N TYR A 151 -9.70 -7.26 3.39
CA TYR A 151 -9.79 -6.93 1.96
C TYR A 151 -11.05 -6.13 1.57
N SER A 152 -11.52 -5.24 2.44
CA SER A 152 -12.71 -4.42 2.19
C SER A 152 -12.43 -2.93 2.28
N ALA A 153 -13.24 -2.14 1.57
CA ALA A 153 -13.21 -0.68 1.62
C ALA A 153 -13.35 -0.10 3.04
N GLY A 154 -14.00 -0.84 3.95
CA GLY A 154 -14.10 -0.45 5.36
C GLY A 154 -12.83 -0.69 6.16
N ARG A 155 -11.99 -1.63 5.72
CA ARG A 155 -10.65 -1.87 6.25
C ARG A 155 -9.65 -0.84 5.73
N LEU A 156 -9.70 -0.57 4.43
CA LEU A 156 -8.82 0.34 3.70
C LEU A 156 -9.03 1.84 3.98
N MET A 157 -10.11 2.24 4.64
CA MET A 157 -10.44 3.67 4.78
C MET A 157 -9.79 4.31 6.01
N GLN A 158 -9.18 5.47 5.82
CA GLN A 158 -8.97 6.43 6.90
C GLN A 158 -10.31 6.98 7.44
N ARG A 159 -10.36 7.16 8.76
CA ARG A 159 -11.51 7.67 9.51
C ARG A 159 -11.55 9.19 9.53
N GLU A 160 -10.39 9.82 9.41
CA GLU A 160 -10.16 11.25 9.47
C GLU A 160 -10.70 11.91 8.19
N VAL A 161 -11.96 12.37 8.22
CA VAL A 161 -12.59 12.95 7.02
C VAL A 161 -12.87 14.44 7.17
N VAL A 162 -12.39 15.20 6.19
CA VAL A 162 -12.80 16.60 6.03
C VAL A 162 -14.19 16.70 5.42
N MET A 163 -15.18 17.03 6.26
CA MET A 163 -16.57 17.18 5.83
C MET A 163 -17.17 18.55 6.14
N ALA A 164 -18.15 18.98 5.34
CA ALA A 164 -18.86 20.25 5.52
C ALA A 164 -20.36 20.13 5.24
N PRO A 165 -21.24 20.81 5.99
CA PRO A 165 -22.67 20.86 5.69
C PRO A 165 -22.96 21.49 4.32
N GLU A 166 -23.92 20.91 3.58
CA GLU A 166 -24.30 21.33 2.21
C GLU A 166 -24.71 22.81 2.05
N HIS A 167 -25.09 23.48 3.16
CA HIS A 167 -25.55 24.86 3.15
C HIS A 167 -24.43 25.88 3.40
N TRP A 168 -23.20 25.43 3.66
CA TRP A 168 -22.08 26.31 3.94
C TRP A 168 -21.54 27.02 2.70
N THR A 169 -20.90 28.17 2.95
CA THR A 169 -20.08 28.88 1.98
C THR A 169 -18.60 28.53 2.14
N VAL A 170 -17.83 28.78 1.09
CA VAL A 170 -16.36 28.63 1.08
C VAL A 170 -15.70 29.26 2.32
N GLY A 171 -16.12 30.48 2.67
CA GLY A 171 -15.59 31.20 3.83
C GLY A 171 -15.88 30.48 5.15
N GLN A 172 -17.08 29.94 5.32
CA GLN A 172 -17.47 29.19 6.52
C GLN A 172 -16.67 27.90 6.65
N THR A 173 -16.48 27.17 5.55
CA THR A 173 -15.64 25.96 5.51
C THR A 173 -14.21 26.29 5.92
N ILE A 174 -13.58 27.31 5.30
CA ILE A 174 -12.20 27.70 5.64
C ILE A 174 -12.08 28.10 7.10
N ASP A 175 -13.05 28.86 7.64
CA ASP A 175 -13.02 29.29 9.04
C ASP A 175 -13.21 28.11 9.99
N HIS A 176 -14.02 27.11 9.60
CA HIS A 176 -14.16 25.87 10.36
C HIS A 176 -12.85 25.07 10.37
N LEU A 177 -12.26 24.80 9.21
CA LEU A 177 -11.01 24.04 9.10
C LEU A 177 -9.87 24.68 9.91
N ARG A 178 -9.79 26.01 9.93
CA ARG A 178 -8.78 26.73 10.72
C ARG A 178 -9.04 26.75 12.23
N ALA A 179 -10.27 26.45 12.64
CA ALA A 179 -10.67 26.42 14.04
C ALA A 179 -10.69 25.00 14.62
N THR A 180 -10.76 23.99 13.76
CA THR A 180 -10.54 22.58 14.09
C THR A 180 -9.09 22.37 14.53
N LYS A 181 -8.86 21.44 15.46
CA LYS A 181 -7.50 21.09 15.86
C LYS A 181 -6.79 20.35 14.72
N GLU A 182 -5.47 20.39 14.73
CA GLU A 182 -4.64 19.65 13.79
C GLU A 182 -4.90 18.14 13.91
N GLU A 183 -4.90 17.61 15.13
CA GLU A 183 -5.23 16.22 15.49
C GLU A 183 -6.61 15.70 15.00
N ASP A 184 -7.55 16.58 14.66
CA ASP A 184 -8.91 16.19 14.22
C ASP A 184 -9.05 16.25 12.67
N LEU A 185 -7.96 16.55 11.96
CA LEU A 185 -7.91 16.63 10.50
C LEU A 185 -6.83 15.67 10.00
N PRO A 186 -7.03 15.01 8.85
CA PRO A 186 -5.97 14.24 8.21
C PRO A 186 -4.83 15.17 7.79
N ASP A 187 -3.60 14.68 7.84
CA ASP A 187 -2.41 15.43 7.45
C ASP A 187 -2.47 15.87 5.99
N GLN A 188 -3.01 15.00 5.13
CA GLN A 188 -3.26 15.30 3.73
C GLN A 188 -4.72 15.06 3.34
N PHE A 189 -5.35 16.06 2.73
CA PHE A 189 -6.67 15.88 2.13
C PHE A 189 -6.84 16.71 0.86
N TYR A 190 -7.46 16.08 -0.14
CA TYR A 190 -7.67 16.68 -1.46
C TYR A 190 -9.11 17.17 -1.70
N HIS A 191 -10.06 16.60 -0.95
CA HIS A 191 -11.49 16.85 -1.09
C HIS A 191 -12.14 17.19 0.25
N ILE A 192 -13.14 18.06 0.19
CA ILE A 192 -14.10 18.26 1.28
C ILE A 192 -15.39 17.55 0.89
N VAL A 193 -15.82 16.58 1.70
CA VAL A 193 -17.06 15.85 1.49
C VAL A 193 -18.23 16.68 2.03
N MET A 194 -19.18 17.03 1.16
CA MET A 194 -20.40 17.68 1.61
C MET A 194 -21.38 16.66 2.15
N VAL A 195 -21.95 16.94 3.32
CA VAL A 195 -22.92 16.06 3.98
C VAL A 195 -24.24 16.75 4.27
N ASP A 196 -25.31 15.95 4.28
CA ASP A 196 -26.62 16.36 4.77
C ASP A 196 -26.72 16.25 6.31
N PRO A 197 -27.82 16.69 6.96
CA PRO A 197 -27.99 16.58 8.41
C PRO A 197 -28.02 15.15 8.98
N ARG A 198 -28.11 14.13 8.13
CA ARG A 198 -28.09 12.70 8.49
C ARG A 198 -26.73 12.05 8.20
N LEU A 199 -25.72 12.84 7.81
CA LEU A 199 -24.38 12.41 7.41
C LEU A 199 -24.33 11.64 6.08
N HIS A 200 -25.35 11.78 5.23
CA HIS A 200 -25.29 11.25 3.86
C HIS A 200 -24.39 12.15 3.01
N PRO A 201 -23.36 11.62 2.33
CA PRO A 201 -22.50 12.44 1.48
C PRO A 201 -23.26 12.79 0.19
N VAL A 202 -23.35 14.09 -0.11
CA VAL A 202 -24.14 14.65 -1.22
C VAL A 202 -23.29 15.23 -2.35
N GLY A 203 -21.98 15.31 -2.15
CA GLY A 203 -21.00 15.72 -3.17
C GLY A 203 -19.63 16.00 -2.56
N ASN A 204 -18.65 16.34 -3.39
CA ASN A 204 -17.28 16.66 -3.00
C ASN A 204 -16.82 17.98 -3.65
N VAL A 205 -15.94 18.70 -2.95
CA VAL A 205 -15.31 19.92 -3.45
C VAL A 205 -13.80 19.77 -3.34
N THR A 206 -13.07 19.93 -4.45
CA THR A 206 -11.60 19.93 -4.43
C THR A 206 -11.04 21.15 -3.70
N LEU A 207 -9.92 20.96 -3.00
CA LEU A 207 -9.22 22.06 -2.30
C LEU A 207 -8.83 23.19 -3.27
N GLY A 208 -8.41 22.85 -4.50
CA GLY A 208 -8.12 23.82 -5.55
C GLY A 208 -9.34 24.67 -5.96
N LYS A 209 -10.55 24.10 -6.03
CA LYS A 209 -11.78 24.87 -6.29
C LYS A 209 -12.15 25.75 -5.09
N LEU A 210 -12.01 25.24 -3.86
CA LEU A 210 -12.25 26.00 -2.65
C LEU A 210 -11.37 27.26 -2.60
N MET A 211 -10.07 27.10 -2.85
CA MET A 211 -9.08 28.19 -2.74
C MET A 211 -9.20 29.26 -3.83
N ARG A 212 -9.68 28.93 -5.03
CA ARG A 212 -9.91 29.89 -6.11
C ARG A 212 -11.26 30.62 -6.01
N SER A 213 -12.16 30.11 -5.18
CA SER A 213 -13.52 30.61 -5.08
C SER A 213 -13.62 31.77 -4.09
N ARG A 214 -14.63 32.63 -4.27
CA ARG A 214 -14.91 33.71 -3.33
C ARG A 214 -15.50 33.14 -2.05
N ARG A 215 -15.25 33.78 -0.92
CA ARG A 215 -15.71 33.32 0.41
C ARG A 215 -17.23 33.24 0.54
N GLU A 216 -17.96 34.06 -0.22
CA GLU A 216 -19.42 34.11 -0.21
C GLU A 216 -20.07 33.05 -1.11
N THR A 217 -19.29 32.37 -1.96
CA THR A 217 -19.79 31.31 -2.85
C THR A 217 -20.23 30.10 -2.01
N ARG A 218 -21.37 29.48 -2.36
CA ARG A 218 -21.84 28.26 -1.68
C ARG A 218 -21.04 27.05 -2.16
N LEU A 219 -20.78 26.09 -1.27
CA LEU A 219 -20.08 24.86 -1.66
C LEU A 219 -20.84 24.09 -2.76
N ALA A 220 -22.17 24.06 -2.66
CA ALA A 220 -23.04 23.43 -3.66
C ALA A 220 -22.89 24.00 -5.08
N ASP A 221 -22.35 25.21 -5.24
CA ASP A 221 -22.14 25.83 -6.56
C ASP A 221 -20.79 25.43 -7.20
N ILE A 222 -19.92 24.73 -6.46
CA ILE A 222 -18.53 24.40 -6.87
C ILE A 222 -18.19 22.92 -6.73
N LEU A 223 -19.20 22.05 -6.82
CA LEU A 223 -19.03 20.60 -6.74
C LEU A 223 -18.14 20.03 -7.85
N GLU A 224 -17.52 18.88 -7.60
CA GLU A 224 -16.98 18.06 -8.68
C GLU A 224 -18.11 17.45 -9.52
N GLU A 225 -17.80 17.20 -10.78
CA GLU A 225 -18.71 16.52 -11.71
C GLU A 225 -18.73 15.00 -11.43
N THR A 226 -17.57 14.46 -11.03
CA THR A 226 -17.41 13.05 -10.67
C THR A 226 -17.48 12.91 -9.15
N PHE A 227 -18.52 12.23 -8.69
CA PHE A 227 -18.73 11.91 -7.28
C PHE A 227 -19.11 10.43 -7.17
N GLN A 228 -18.19 9.63 -6.63
CA GLN A 228 -18.39 8.21 -6.39
C GLN A 228 -18.44 7.97 -4.89
N ILE A 229 -19.38 7.14 -4.46
CA ILE A 229 -19.51 6.70 -3.07
C ILE A 229 -19.20 5.21 -3.04
N ILE A 230 -18.35 4.81 -2.11
CA ILE A 230 -17.92 3.43 -1.95
C ILE A 230 -18.61 2.83 -0.71
N PRO A 231 -19.36 1.73 -0.84
CA PRO A 231 -19.87 1.01 0.33
C PRO A 231 -18.72 0.34 1.11
N ALA A 232 -18.75 0.39 2.44
CA ALA A 232 -17.71 -0.20 3.29
C ALA A 232 -17.48 -1.71 3.07
N MET A 233 -18.53 -2.45 2.66
CA MET A 233 -18.44 -3.88 2.35
C MET A 233 -17.95 -4.20 0.94
N ARG A 234 -17.55 -3.19 0.15
CA ARG A 234 -16.99 -3.42 -1.19
C ARG A 234 -15.59 -3.99 -1.06
N ASP A 235 -15.30 -4.97 -1.89
CA ASP A 235 -13.97 -5.54 -2.09
C ASP A 235 -12.97 -4.43 -2.50
N GLU A 236 -11.76 -4.48 -1.96
CA GLU A 236 -10.76 -3.45 -2.21
C GLU A 236 -10.19 -3.48 -3.64
N GLY A 237 -10.11 -4.64 -4.29
CA GLY A 237 -9.74 -4.72 -5.72
C GLY A 237 -10.76 -4.00 -6.61
N ASP A 238 -12.06 -4.10 -6.28
CA ASP A 238 -13.12 -3.30 -6.91
C ASP A 238 -12.95 -1.79 -6.64
N VAL A 239 -12.45 -1.40 -5.47
CA VAL A 239 -12.12 0.00 -5.12
C VAL A 239 -10.95 0.50 -5.96
N ALA A 240 -9.82 -0.21 -5.95
CA ALA A 240 -8.64 0.10 -6.73
C ALA A 240 -8.96 0.26 -8.22
N TYR A 241 -9.76 -0.66 -8.76
CA TYR A 241 -10.28 -0.57 -10.13
C TYR A 241 -11.09 0.70 -10.36
N ALA A 242 -11.97 1.09 -9.42
CA ALA A 242 -12.75 2.32 -9.53
C ALA A 242 -11.88 3.58 -9.50
N PHE A 243 -10.85 3.61 -8.64
CA PHE A 243 -9.88 4.71 -8.58
C PHE A 243 -9.15 4.90 -9.90
N ASN A 244 -8.62 3.81 -10.46
CA ASN A 244 -7.95 3.83 -11.76
C ASN A 244 -8.90 4.23 -12.90
N GLN A 245 -10.09 3.64 -12.96
CA GLN A 245 -11.04 3.86 -14.05
C GLN A 245 -11.63 5.28 -14.05
N TYR A 246 -11.95 5.82 -12.88
CA TYR A 246 -12.56 7.14 -12.75
C TYR A 246 -11.56 8.25 -12.42
N HIS A 247 -10.27 7.93 -12.34
CA HIS A 247 -9.18 8.85 -11.98
C HIS A 247 -9.48 9.59 -10.67
N LEU A 248 -9.93 8.84 -9.65
CA LEU A 248 -10.26 9.39 -8.34
C LEU A 248 -8.98 9.66 -7.57
N ILE A 249 -8.93 10.78 -6.85
CA ILE A 249 -7.84 11.09 -5.91
C ILE A 249 -8.25 10.70 -4.48
N SER A 250 -9.55 10.79 -4.17
CA SER A 250 -10.11 10.21 -2.96
C SER A 250 -11.61 9.95 -3.13
N ALA A 251 -12.17 9.05 -2.34
CA ALA A 251 -13.58 8.65 -2.42
C ALA A 251 -14.19 8.43 -1.03
N PRO A 252 -15.37 9.02 -0.73
CA PRO A 252 -16.05 8.79 0.54
C PRO A 252 -16.55 7.34 0.67
N VAL A 253 -16.37 6.78 1.86
CA VAL A 253 -16.88 5.47 2.23
C VAL A 253 -18.11 5.60 3.10
N VAL A 254 -19.12 4.76 2.84
CA VAL A 254 -20.40 4.77 3.57
C VAL A 254 -20.77 3.43 4.17
N ASP A 255 -21.50 3.50 5.29
CA ASP A 255 -22.12 2.34 5.92
C ASP A 255 -23.38 1.84 5.18
N GLU A 256 -24.03 0.80 5.73
CA GLU A 256 -25.27 0.23 5.18
C GLU A 256 -26.42 1.23 5.12
N GLU A 257 -26.44 2.22 6.03
CA GLU A 257 -27.42 3.31 6.02
C GLU A 257 -27.07 4.44 5.05
N GLY A 258 -25.91 4.40 4.41
CA GLY A 258 -25.40 5.41 3.49
C GLY A 258 -24.75 6.62 4.17
N ARG A 259 -24.42 6.52 5.46
CA ARG A 259 -23.75 7.59 6.21
C ARG A 259 -22.24 7.54 5.94
N LEU A 260 -21.62 8.70 5.81
CA LEU A 260 -20.18 8.86 5.69
C LEU A 260 -19.49 8.33 6.94
N ILE A 261 -18.55 7.40 6.75
CA ILE A 261 -17.80 6.78 7.85
C ILE A 261 -16.27 6.83 7.67
N GLY A 262 -15.80 7.25 6.49
CA GLY A 262 -14.38 7.33 6.15
C GLY A 262 -14.16 7.84 4.74
N VAL A 263 -12.91 7.92 4.32
CA VAL A 263 -12.49 8.25 2.95
C VAL A 263 -11.36 7.28 2.57
N ILE A 264 -11.25 6.94 1.29
CA ILE A 264 -10.10 6.20 0.76
C ILE A 264 -9.30 7.17 -0.11
N THR A 265 -7.99 7.06 -0.06
CA THR A 265 -7.03 7.88 -0.78
C THR A 265 -6.44 7.10 -1.97
N ILE A 266 -5.77 7.81 -2.89
CA ILE A 266 -5.32 7.20 -4.16
C ILE A 266 -4.10 6.32 -3.94
N ASP A 267 -3.24 6.69 -3.02
CA ASP A 267 -2.07 5.99 -2.52
C ASP A 267 -2.43 4.57 -2.06
N ASP A 268 -3.35 4.43 -1.10
CA ASP A 268 -3.81 3.10 -0.64
C ASP A 268 -4.47 2.31 -1.78
N ALA A 269 -5.28 2.97 -2.60
CA ALA A 269 -5.90 2.32 -3.76
C ALA A 269 -4.88 1.90 -4.84
N MET A 270 -3.71 2.54 -4.89
CA MET A 270 -2.61 2.17 -5.78
C MET A 270 -1.79 1.02 -5.23
N ALA A 271 -1.57 0.96 -3.91
CA ALA A 271 -0.94 -0.18 -3.24
C ALA A 271 -1.75 -1.47 -3.49
N VAL A 272 -3.05 -1.43 -3.18
CA VAL A 272 -3.98 -2.54 -3.45
C VAL A 272 -4.00 -2.93 -4.93
N LEU A 273 -3.91 -1.96 -5.86
CA LEU A 273 -3.89 -2.27 -7.29
C LEU A 273 -2.63 -3.07 -7.69
N ASP A 274 -1.49 -2.77 -7.09
CA ASP A 274 -0.23 -3.46 -7.38
C ASP A 274 -0.22 -4.85 -6.76
N GLU A 275 -0.68 -4.97 -5.51
CA GLU A 275 -0.87 -6.24 -4.81
C GLU A 275 -1.81 -7.18 -5.57
N GLU A 276 -2.97 -6.69 -6.02
CA GLU A 276 -3.91 -7.47 -6.83
C GLU A 276 -3.29 -7.94 -8.15
N HIS A 277 -2.47 -7.11 -8.80
CA HIS A 277 -1.76 -7.51 -10.02
C HIS A 277 -0.68 -8.56 -9.74
N GLU A 278 0.06 -8.44 -8.64
CA GLU A 278 1.03 -9.44 -8.22
C GLU A 278 0.33 -10.76 -7.90
N GLU A 279 -0.75 -10.71 -7.11
CA GLU A 279 -1.53 -11.89 -6.75
C GLU A 279 -2.08 -12.59 -8.00
N ASP A 280 -2.61 -11.84 -8.97
CA ASP A 280 -3.06 -12.38 -10.25
C ASP A 280 -1.94 -13.06 -11.03
N ILE A 281 -0.73 -12.49 -11.05
CA ILE A 281 0.45 -13.10 -11.68
C ILE A 281 0.87 -14.38 -10.95
N LEU A 282 0.86 -14.38 -9.62
CA LEU A 282 1.19 -15.55 -8.80
C LEU A 282 0.15 -16.65 -8.99
N ARG A 283 -1.14 -16.31 -9.01
CA ARG A 283 -2.25 -17.21 -9.30
C ARG A 283 -2.14 -17.81 -10.71
N LEU A 284 -1.72 -17.05 -11.72
CA LEU A 284 -1.40 -17.58 -13.06
C LEU A 284 -0.26 -18.61 -13.02
N ALA A 285 0.73 -18.43 -12.16
CA ALA A 285 1.81 -19.39 -11.93
C ALA A 285 1.39 -20.58 -11.03
N GLY A 286 0.21 -20.53 -10.41
CA GLY A 286 -0.28 -21.51 -9.44
C GLY A 286 0.47 -21.48 -8.12
N VAL A 287 0.95 -20.29 -7.72
CA VAL A 287 1.62 -20.00 -6.45
C VAL A 287 0.73 -19.02 -5.66
N GLY A 288 0.77 -19.05 -4.33
CA GLY A 288 0.13 -18.02 -3.50
C GLY A 288 1.07 -16.84 -3.25
N GLU A 289 0.63 -15.87 -2.45
CA GLU A 289 1.45 -14.77 -1.93
C GLU A 289 2.72 -15.28 -1.23
N GLY A 290 3.81 -14.54 -1.38
CA GLY A 290 5.06 -14.81 -0.66
C GLY A 290 6.14 -13.79 -1.00
N SER A 291 6.91 -13.39 0.01
CA SER A 291 7.97 -12.38 -0.11
C SER A 291 9.32 -12.99 -0.50
N LEU A 292 10.25 -12.16 -0.98
CA LEU A 292 11.65 -12.55 -1.21
C LEU A 292 12.36 -12.96 0.09
N SER A 293 11.88 -12.48 1.23
CA SER A 293 12.40 -12.80 2.57
C SER A 293 11.93 -14.17 3.09
N ASP A 294 10.94 -14.80 2.43
CA ASP A 294 10.35 -16.05 2.88
C ASP A 294 11.36 -17.21 2.94
N ARG A 295 11.14 -18.08 3.92
CA ARG A 295 11.96 -19.29 4.07
C ARG A 295 11.66 -20.26 2.92
N VAL A 296 12.71 -20.88 2.36
CA VAL A 296 12.61 -21.91 1.30
C VAL A 296 11.58 -23.02 1.60
N ALA A 297 11.38 -23.37 2.86
CA ALA A 297 10.41 -24.36 3.28
C ALA A 297 8.94 -23.90 3.15
N GLU A 298 8.66 -22.61 3.38
CA GLU A 298 7.36 -21.93 3.21
C GLU A 298 6.95 -21.97 1.74
N THR A 299 7.81 -21.42 0.88
CA THR A 299 7.62 -21.33 -0.58
C THR A 299 7.43 -22.70 -1.21
N THR A 300 8.15 -23.72 -0.72
CA THR A 300 7.98 -25.09 -1.23
C THR A 300 6.58 -25.62 -0.92
N LYS A 301 6.03 -25.36 0.27
CA LYS A 301 4.68 -25.82 0.65
C LYS A 301 3.59 -25.16 -0.18
N GLN A 302 3.68 -23.86 -0.44
CA GLN A 302 2.71 -23.13 -1.27
C GLN A 302 2.67 -23.67 -2.72
N ARG A 303 3.83 -24.08 -3.26
CA ARG A 303 3.93 -24.61 -4.63
C ARG A 303 3.57 -26.09 -4.78
N LEU A 304 3.61 -26.87 -3.68
CA LEU A 304 3.38 -28.32 -3.70
C LEU A 304 2.02 -28.75 -4.31
N PRO A 305 0.87 -28.09 -4.01
CA PRO A 305 -0.42 -28.48 -4.56
C PRO A 305 -0.44 -28.42 -6.09
N TRP A 306 0.03 -27.31 -6.67
CA TRP A 306 0.08 -27.15 -8.12
C TRP A 306 1.08 -28.11 -8.78
N LEU A 307 2.25 -28.31 -8.17
CA LEU A 307 3.23 -29.31 -8.63
C LEU A 307 2.67 -30.73 -8.59
N ALA A 308 1.86 -31.08 -7.59
CA ALA A 308 1.22 -32.38 -7.49
C ALA A 308 0.20 -32.60 -8.61
N VAL A 309 -0.62 -31.59 -8.93
CA VAL A 309 -1.56 -31.64 -10.06
C VAL A 309 -0.82 -31.84 -11.39
N ASN A 310 0.26 -31.10 -11.62
CA ASN A 310 1.11 -31.26 -12.79
C ASN A 310 1.76 -32.65 -12.86
N LEU A 311 2.24 -33.17 -11.73
CA LEU A 311 2.82 -34.51 -11.66
C LEU A 311 1.78 -35.60 -11.99
N VAL A 312 0.57 -35.51 -11.45
CA VAL A 312 -0.52 -36.45 -11.74
C VAL A 312 -0.87 -36.41 -13.23
N THR A 313 -0.93 -35.22 -13.82
CA THR A 313 -1.22 -35.03 -15.25
C THR A 313 -0.09 -35.61 -16.11
N ALA A 314 1.16 -35.41 -15.74
CA ALA A 314 2.32 -36.00 -16.42
C ALA A 314 2.31 -37.54 -16.32
N ILE A 315 1.95 -38.10 -15.17
CA ILE A 315 1.78 -39.55 -14.99
C ILE A 315 0.66 -40.06 -15.91
N ALA A 316 -0.48 -39.39 -15.96
CA ALA A 316 -1.58 -39.77 -16.85
C ALA A 316 -1.15 -39.76 -18.34
N ALA A 317 -0.42 -38.73 -18.77
CA ALA A 317 0.16 -38.66 -20.12
C ALA A 317 1.10 -39.84 -20.39
N SER A 318 1.97 -40.19 -19.42
CA SER A 318 2.87 -41.35 -19.55
C SER A 318 2.12 -42.68 -19.69
N MET A 319 0.99 -42.84 -18.99
CA MET A 319 0.13 -44.02 -19.12
C MET A 319 -0.49 -44.09 -20.52
N VAL A 320 -0.90 -42.97 -21.11
CA VAL A 320 -1.38 -42.95 -22.50
C VAL A 320 -0.26 -43.36 -23.46
N ILE A 321 0.94 -42.81 -23.32
CA ILE A 321 2.10 -43.14 -24.16
C ILE A 321 2.41 -44.64 -24.11
N SER A 322 2.35 -45.26 -22.93
CA SER A 322 2.60 -46.70 -22.77
C SER A 322 1.66 -47.58 -23.58
N GLN A 323 0.41 -47.14 -23.82
CA GLN A 323 -0.53 -47.88 -24.67
C GLN A 323 -0.13 -47.90 -26.15
N PHE A 324 0.73 -46.98 -26.59
CA PHE A 324 1.23 -46.85 -27.96
C PHE A 324 2.66 -47.36 -28.15
N GLU A 325 3.22 -48.09 -27.17
CA GLU A 325 4.60 -48.61 -27.20
C GLU A 325 4.90 -49.40 -28.49
N ALA A 326 3.97 -50.24 -28.93
CA ALA A 326 4.13 -51.05 -30.15
C ALA A 326 4.20 -50.21 -31.44
N ALA A 327 3.58 -49.03 -31.47
CA ALA A 327 3.65 -48.11 -32.61
C ALA A 327 4.95 -47.32 -32.60
N ILE A 328 5.40 -46.89 -31.41
CA ILE A 328 6.68 -46.19 -31.22
C ILE A 328 7.85 -47.10 -31.61
N ALA A 329 7.78 -48.39 -31.28
CA ALA A 329 8.79 -49.37 -31.68
C ALA A 329 8.91 -49.57 -33.20
N GLN A 330 7.83 -49.35 -33.96
CA GLN A 330 7.83 -49.44 -35.42
C GLN A 330 8.37 -48.16 -36.08
N ILE A 331 8.11 -47.00 -35.48
CA ILE A 331 8.50 -45.69 -36.01
C ILE A 331 9.12 -44.87 -34.88
N VAL A 332 10.43 -45.03 -34.69
CA VAL A 332 11.19 -44.32 -33.65
C VAL A 332 11.08 -42.79 -33.78
N ALA A 333 10.89 -42.27 -34.99
CA ALA A 333 10.68 -40.84 -35.23
C ALA A 333 9.48 -40.26 -34.48
N LEU A 334 8.47 -41.07 -34.14
CA LEU A 334 7.34 -40.62 -33.31
C LEU A 334 7.80 -40.15 -31.93
N ALA A 335 8.82 -40.80 -31.35
CA ALA A 335 9.34 -40.41 -30.04
C ALA A 335 10.05 -39.05 -30.06
N VAL A 336 10.69 -38.70 -31.18
CA VAL A 336 11.35 -37.40 -31.37
C VAL A 336 10.32 -36.29 -31.60
N LEU A 337 9.19 -36.61 -32.23
CA LEU A 337 8.12 -35.65 -32.51
C LEU A 337 7.23 -35.36 -31.29
N MET A 338 7.18 -36.26 -30.30
CA MET A 338 6.30 -36.11 -29.11
C MET A 338 6.48 -34.77 -28.38
N PRO A 339 7.70 -34.30 -28.02
CA PRO A 339 7.85 -33.02 -27.31
C PRO A 339 7.46 -31.80 -28.15
N ILE A 340 7.68 -31.86 -29.47
CA ILE A 340 7.35 -30.77 -30.39
C ILE A 340 5.83 -30.59 -30.47
N VAL A 341 5.10 -31.70 -30.62
CA VAL A 341 3.62 -31.67 -30.71
C VAL A 341 2.99 -31.31 -29.36
N ALA A 342 3.59 -31.72 -28.24
CA ALA A 342 3.08 -31.40 -26.90
C ALA A 342 3.32 -29.95 -26.47
N SER A 343 4.29 -29.26 -27.09
CA SER A 343 4.65 -27.87 -26.77
C SER A 343 3.93 -26.82 -27.63
N MET A 344 3.25 -27.24 -28.71
CA MET A 344 2.39 -26.39 -29.54
C MET A 344 0.96 -26.41 -29.03
#